data_AF-A0A9C8ACU1-F1
#
_entry.id   AF-A0A9C8ACU1-F1
#
_cell.length_a   1.000
_cell.length_b   1.000
_cell.length_c   1.000
_cell.angle_alpha   90.00
_cell.angle_beta   90.00
_cell.angle_gamma   90.00
#
_symmetry.space_group_name_H-M   'P 1'
#
loop_
_entity.id
_entity.type
_entity.pdbx_description
1 polymer ?
#
loop_
_entity_poly.entity_id
_entity_poly.type
_entity_poly.pdbx_seq_one_letter_code
_entity_poly.pdbx_strand_id
1 'polypeptide(L)'
;MPMIQAQTSTKEVHTQPSFKEVHDIAMTDAETQQSLKEVLDMATAEKKRLTLVYENRLFLTVVPIDDVNVIEKLEDCIDNANADDALKEEGFISEEQLDKKLGW
;
A
#
# COMPACT_ATOMS: atom_id res chain seq x y z
N MET A 1 56.03 -20.54 10.38
CA MET A 1 55.34 -19.75 9.34
C MET A 1 53.86 -20.10 9.39
N PRO A 2 52.96 -19.14 9.62
CA PRO A 2 51.53 -19.40 9.76
C PRO A 2 50.86 -19.39 8.39
N MET A 3 49.90 -20.29 8.16
CA MET A 3 48.92 -20.14 7.08
C MET A 3 47.54 -19.98 7.71
N ILE A 4 47.09 -18.74 7.67
CA ILE A 4 45.75 -18.28 8.02
C ILE A 4 44.85 -18.71 6.86
N GLN A 5 43.95 -19.66 7.08
CA GLN A 5 42.81 -19.86 6.19
C GLN A 5 41.65 -19.03 6.73
N ALA A 6 41.42 -17.88 6.10
CA ALA A 6 40.22 -17.08 6.28
C ALA A 6 39.03 -17.84 5.68
N GLN A 7 38.18 -18.39 6.53
CA GLN A 7 36.84 -18.83 6.12
C GLN A 7 35.95 -17.58 6.05
N THR A 8 35.75 -17.06 4.85
CA THR A 8 34.77 -16.01 4.58
C THR A 8 33.36 -16.59 4.75
N SER A 9 32.76 -16.29 5.91
CA SER A 9 31.34 -16.49 6.19
C SER A 9 30.52 -15.45 5.42
N THR A 10 30.14 -15.75 4.18
CA THR A 10 29.04 -15.05 3.51
C THR A 10 27.73 -15.75 3.87
N LYS A 11 27.22 -15.47 5.07
CA LYS A 11 25.79 -15.61 5.32
C LYS A 11 25.13 -14.43 4.61
N GLU A 12 24.63 -14.66 3.41
CA GLU A 12 23.59 -13.78 2.86
C GLU A 12 22.39 -13.91 3.78
N VAL A 13 22.29 -12.99 4.74
CA VAL A 13 21.06 -12.81 5.50
C VAL A 13 20.11 -12.11 4.55
N HIS A 14 19.44 -12.91 3.73
CA HIS A 14 18.24 -12.46 3.03
C HIS A 14 17.16 -12.33 4.12
N THR A 15 17.17 -11.19 4.83
CA THR A 15 16.12 -10.85 5.77
C THR A 15 14.86 -10.62 4.96
N GLN A 16 14.07 -11.68 4.85
CA GLN A 16 12.69 -11.64 4.40
C GLN A 16 11.98 -10.50 5.17
N PRO A 17 11.23 -9.60 4.50
CA PRO A 17 10.60 -8.49 5.20
C PRO A 17 9.59 -9.07 6.21
N SER A 18 9.88 -8.94 7.50
CA SER A 18 8.93 -9.30 8.54
C SER A 18 7.92 -8.16 8.67
N PHE A 19 6.74 -8.32 8.08
CA PHE A 19 5.61 -7.46 8.37
C PHE A 19 4.92 -7.97 9.64
N LYS A 20 5.30 -7.39 10.78
CA LYS A 20 4.51 -7.32 12.01
C LYS A 20 4.74 -5.89 12.52
N GLU A 21 3.73 -5.07 12.77
CA GLU A 21 2.56 -5.35 13.58
C GLU A 21 1.42 -4.38 13.17
N VAL A 22 0.20 -4.90 12.97
CA VAL A 22 -1.00 -4.07 12.91
C VAL A 22 -1.50 -3.99 14.35
N HIS A 23 -1.19 -2.88 15.04
CA HIS A 23 -1.83 -2.61 16.31
C HIS A 23 -3.23 -2.08 16.02
N ASP A 24 -4.19 -2.99 15.92
CA ASP A 24 -5.61 -2.65 16.01
C ASP A 24 -5.84 -2.02 17.40
N ILE A 25 -5.95 -0.69 17.46
CA ILE A 25 -6.36 -0.02 18.68
C ILE A 25 -7.87 -0.22 18.81
N ALA A 26 -8.27 -1.38 19.32
CA ALA A 26 -9.63 -1.56 19.84
C ALA A 26 -9.69 -0.83 21.19
N MET A 27 -10.23 0.39 21.20
CA MET A 27 -10.49 1.10 22.46
C MET A 27 -11.67 0.45 23.17
N THR A 28 -11.36 -0.45 24.10
CA THR A 28 -12.31 -0.96 25.10
C THR A 28 -12.15 -0.15 26.38
N ASP A 29 -13.28 0.36 26.88
CA ASP A 29 -13.55 0.83 28.24
C ASP A 29 -13.10 2.25 28.68
N ALA A 30 -14.07 3.17 28.56
CA ALA A 30 -14.65 4.01 29.63
C ALA A 30 -13.82 5.03 30.44
N GLU A 31 -12.48 5.11 30.39
CA GLU A 31 -11.76 6.06 31.28
C GLU A 31 -11.13 7.30 30.62
N THR A 32 -11.12 7.41 29.29
CA THR A 32 -11.01 8.71 28.60
C THR A 32 -11.55 8.54 27.19
N GLN A 33 -12.75 9.06 26.92
CA GLN A 33 -13.29 9.08 25.58
C GLN A 33 -12.48 10.12 24.78
N GLN A 34 -11.38 9.69 24.16
CA GLN A 34 -10.59 10.53 23.28
C GLN A 34 -11.49 11.03 22.16
N SER A 35 -11.43 12.34 21.90
CA SER A 35 -12.15 12.92 20.77
C SER A 35 -11.59 12.34 19.47
N LEU A 36 -12.43 12.28 18.43
CA LEU A 36 -11.97 11.87 17.10
C LEU A 36 -10.77 12.73 16.64
N LYS A 37 -10.73 14.01 17.00
CA LYS A 37 -9.61 14.90 16.68
C LYS A 37 -8.30 14.41 17.30
N GLU A 38 -8.29 14.06 18.58
CA GLU A 38 -7.07 13.58 19.26
C GLU A 38 -6.57 12.27 18.67
N VAL A 39 -7.50 11.37 18.32
CA VAL A 39 -7.16 10.10 17.64
C VAL A 39 -6.52 10.36 16.27
N LEU A 40 -7.07 11.29 15.48
CA LEU A 40 -6.54 11.65 14.17
C LEU A 40 -5.20 12.40 14.25
N ASP A 41 -5.04 13.28 15.22
CA ASP A 41 -3.78 14.00 15.46
C ASP A 41 -2.65 13.01 15.80
N MET A 42 -2.94 12.02 16.64
CA MET A 42 -1.99 10.94 16.97
C MET A 42 -1.64 10.08 15.75
N ALA A 43 -2.66 9.65 14.98
CA ALA A 43 -2.46 8.88 13.75
C ALA A 43 -1.54 9.61 12.77
N THR A 44 -1.75 10.92 12.65
CA THR A 44 -0.99 11.80 11.76
C THR A 44 0.45 11.95 12.25
N ALA A 45 0.66 12.23 13.54
CA ALA A 45 1.99 12.41 14.12
C ALA A 45 2.84 11.13 14.03
N GLU A 46 2.21 9.97 14.22
CA GLU A 46 2.89 8.67 14.21
C GLU A 46 2.89 7.99 12.83
N LYS A 47 2.27 8.63 11.82
CA LYS A 47 2.01 8.04 10.49
C LYS A 47 1.40 6.64 10.55
N LYS A 48 0.49 6.42 11.51
CA LYS A 48 -0.17 5.13 11.71
C LYS A 48 -1.45 5.02 10.89
N ARG A 49 -1.73 3.79 10.45
CA ARG A 49 -3.06 3.41 9.95
C ARG A 49 -3.94 3.09 11.14
N LEU A 50 -5.19 3.54 11.11
CA LEU A 50 -6.19 3.26 12.13
C LEU A 50 -7.48 2.76 11.51
N THR A 51 -8.18 1.90 12.23
CA THR A 51 -9.53 1.46 11.92
C THR A 51 -10.44 1.79 13.10
N LEU A 52 -11.56 2.45 12.84
CA LEU A 52 -12.61 2.68 13.83
C LEU A 52 -13.74 1.72 13.52
N VAL A 53 -14.12 0.94 14.54
CA VAL A 53 -15.19 -0.05 14.48
C VAL A 53 -16.36 0.43 15.34
N TYR A 54 -17.55 0.45 14.77
CA TYR A 54 -18.80 0.77 15.48
C TYR A 54 -19.78 -0.40 15.32
N GLU A 55 -20.36 -0.88 16.40
CA GLU A 55 -21.26 -2.05 16.40
C GLU A 55 -20.69 -3.27 15.65
N ASN A 56 -19.42 -3.59 15.88
CA ASN A 56 -18.68 -4.67 15.21
C ASN A 56 -18.58 -4.52 13.68
N ARG A 57 -18.80 -3.32 13.14
CA ARG A 57 -18.65 -3.01 11.73
C ARG A 57 -17.55 -1.98 11.54
N LEU A 58 -16.71 -2.18 10.53
CA LEU A 58 -15.75 -1.16 10.11
C LEU A 58 -16.53 0.10 9.71
N PHE A 59 -16.26 1.20 10.41
CA PHE A 59 -16.92 2.48 10.20
C PHE A 59 -16.01 3.46 9.45
N LEU A 60 -14.73 3.51 9.82
CA LEU A 60 -13.75 4.42 9.23
C LEU A 60 -12.37 3.76 9.22
N THR A 61 -11.63 3.96 8.13
CA THR A 61 -10.19 3.67 8.06
C THR A 61 -9.46 4.97 7.79
N VAL A 62 -8.40 5.22 8.55
CA VAL A 62 -7.50 6.36 8.39
C VAL A 62 -6.16 5.83 7.94
N VAL A 63 -5.65 6.34 6.83
CA VAL A 63 -4.34 5.99 6.29
C VAL A 63 -3.53 7.26 6.03
N PRO A 64 -2.20 7.24 6.21
CA PRO A 64 -1.33 8.32 5.76
C PRO A 64 -1.49 8.57 4.25
N ILE A 65 -1.47 9.84 3.84
CA ILE A 65 -1.57 10.20 2.41
C ILE A 65 -0.42 9.63 1.58
N ASP A 66 0.76 9.47 2.19
CA ASP A 66 1.93 8.84 1.56
C ASP A 66 1.62 7.41 1.10
N ASP A 67 0.80 6.66 1.85
CA ASP A 67 0.42 5.29 1.50
C ASP A 67 -0.52 5.26 0.28
N VAL A 68 -1.43 6.23 0.19
CA VAL A 68 -2.32 6.40 -0.98
C VAL A 68 -1.48 6.72 -2.21
N ASN A 69 -0.54 7.65 -2.10
CA ASN A 69 0.36 8.01 -3.20
C ASN A 69 1.21 6.83 -3.68
N VAL A 70 1.61 5.92 -2.79
CA VAL A 70 2.34 4.70 -3.17
C VAL A 70 1.43 3.74 -3.92
N ILE A 71 0.19 3.57 -3.47
CA ILE A 71 -0.79 2.72 -4.15
C ILE A 71 -1.07 3.25 -5.56
N GLU A 72 -1.32 4.55 -5.72
CA GLU A 72 -1.55 5.18 -7.03
C GLU A 72 -0.36 4.96 -7.98
N LYS A 73 0.87 5.12 -7.50
CA LYS A 73 2.06 4.85 -8.33
C LYS A 73 2.19 3.39 -8.73
N LEU A 74 1.77 2.46 -7.87
CA LEU A 74 1.76 1.04 -8.20
C LEU A 74 0.68 0.71 -9.22
N GLU A 75 -0.49 1.32 -9.10
CA GLU A 75 -1.58 1.24 -10.09
C GLU A 75 -1.11 1.76 -11.45
N ASP A 76 -0.51 2.95 -11.49
CA ASP A 76 0.07 3.53 -12.71
C ASP A 76 1.07 2.58 -13.37
N CYS A 77 1.95 1.92 -12.60
CA CYS A 77 2.91 0.97 -13.15
C CYS A 77 2.22 -0.24 -13.79
N ILE A 78 1.16 -0.75 -13.19
CA ILE A 78 0.40 -1.91 -13.69
C ILE A 78 -0.38 -1.51 -14.94
N ASP A 79 -1.07 -0.38 -14.90
CA ASP A 79 -1.88 0.12 -16.02
C ASP A 79 -1.03 0.43 -17.23
N ASN A 80 0.14 1.06 -17.02
CA ASN A 80 1.08 1.30 -18.11
C ASN A 80 1.64 0.00 -18.69
N ALA A 81 1.97 -0.99 -17.85
CA ALA A 81 2.41 -2.30 -18.33
C ALA A 81 1.33 -3.01 -19.16
N ASN A 82 0.08 -2.95 -18.71
CA ASN A 82 -1.06 -3.50 -19.44
C ASN A 82 -1.30 -2.76 -20.76
N ALA A 83 -1.16 -1.44 -20.78
CA ALA A 83 -1.27 -0.63 -22.00
C ALA A 83 -0.16 -0.98 -23.00
N ASP A 84 1.08 -1.10 -22.52
CA ASP A 84 2.24 -1.50 -23.33
C ASP A 84 2.08 -2.91 -23.93
N ASP A 85 1.48 -3.83 -23.17
CA ASP A 85 1.19 -5.17 -23.67
C ASP A 85 0.04 -5.17 -24.68
N ALA A 86 -1.03 -4.41 -24.43
CA ALA A 86 -2.14 -4.25 -25.37
C ALA A 86 -1.69 -3.63 -26.71
N LEU A 87 -0.67 -2.75 -26.70
CA LEU A 87 -0.08 -2.19 -27.93
C LEU A 87 0.65 -3.24 -28.79
N LYS A 88 1.02 -4.40 -28.23
CA LYS A 88 1.67 -5.49 -28.97
C LYS A 88 0.66 -6.46 -29.58
N GLU A 89 -0.60 -6.39 -29.17
CA GLU A 89 -1.67 -7.25 -29.68
C GLU A 89 -2.25 -6.70 -31.00
N GLU A 90 -2.71 -7.59 -31.88
CA GLU A 90 -3.48 -7.17 -33.05
C GLU A 90 -4.92 -6.84 -32.63
N GLY A 91 -5.43 -5.68 -33.07
CA GLY A 91 -6.78 -5.24 -32.69
C GLY A 91 -6.98 -3.74 -32.57
N PHE A 92 -5.96 -2.92 -32.85
CA PHE A 92 -6.07 -1.47 -32.83
C PHE A 92 -7.13 -0.97 -33.82
N ILE A 93 -7.97 -0.04 -33.36
CA ILE A 93 -8.94 0.66 -34.20
C ILE A 93 -8.52 2.12 -34.33
N SER A 94 -8.74 2.72 -35.50
CA SER A 94 -8.51 4.17 -35.65
C SER A 94 -9.53 4.96 -34.83
N GLU A 95 -9.20 6.23 -34.55
CA GLU A 95 -10.11 7.18 -33.89
C GLU A 95 -11.47 7.27 -34.64
N GLU A 96 -11.45 7.33 -35.97
CA GLU A 96 -12.67 7.30 -36.80
C GLU A 96 -13.51 6.01 -36.62
N GLN A 97 -12.85 4.86 -36.41
CA GLN A 97 -13.55 3.60 -36.11
C GLN A 97 -14.08 3.56 -34.69
N LEU A 98 -13.42 4.23 -33.74
CA LEU A 98 -13.86 4.38 -32.36
C LEU A 98 -15.11 5.27 -32.29
N ASP A 99 -15.09 6.45 -32.91
CA ASP A 99 -16.23 7.38 -32.94
C ASP A 99 -17.48 6.71 -33.52
N LYS A 100 -17.30 5.96 -34.63
CA LYS A 100 -18.38 5.20 -35.25
C LYS A 100 -18.95 4.10 -34.33
N LYS A 101 -18.13 3.49 -33.47
CA LYS A 101 -18.59 2.47 -32.51
C LYS A 101 -19.27 3.07 -31.28
N LEU A 102 -18.77 4.21 -30.80
CA LEU A 102 -19.31 4.90 -29.61
C LEU A 102 -20.53 5.78 -29.94
N GLY A 103 -20.75 6.07 -31.22
CA GLY A 103 -21.88 6.91 -31.67
C GLY A 103 -21.68 8.38 -31.33
N TRP A 104 -20.42 8.84 -31.33
CA TRP A 104 -20.04 10.24 -31.18
C TRP A 104 -20.09 10.98 -32.52
#